data_AF-A0A1Q3HJX2-F1
#
_entry.id   AF-A0A1Q3HJX2-F1
#
_cell.length_a   1.000
_cell.length_b   1.000
_cell.length_c   1.000
_cell.angle_alpha   90.00
_cell.angle_beta   90.00
_cell.angle_gamma   90.00
#
_symmetry.space_group_name_H-M   'P 1'
#
loop_
_entity.id
_entity.type
_entity.pdbx_description
1 polymer ?
#
loop_
_entity_poly.entity_id
_entity_poly.type
_entity_poly.pdbx_seq_one_letter_code
_entity_poly.pdbx_strand_id
1 'polypeptide(L)'
;MWIRVLLLVGSILLGPGCGHERSASIREPSASAKQDRHGPDTELEDEGVRAKGSTVSSRVSVLIANGQFAEAEALIAEGVASGLLSQPHATRLLERIAQLNMKLGEISARLQRAPDFPSQLKDYTLFQIKRMLERGDYSLATEAQLRMAKKLLENPDRLMDKVR
;
A
#
# COMPACT_ATOMS: atom_id res chain seq x y z
N MET A 1 -10.23 33.73 23.33
CA MET A 1 -11.16 33.53 24.46
C MET A 1 -11.34 32.03 24.66
N TRP A 2 -11.31 31.59 25.91
CA TRP A 2 -11.05 30.21 26.33
C TRP A 2 -12.28 29.30 26.24
N ILE A 3 -11.98 28.02 25.98
CA ILE A 3 -12.66 26.74 26.30
C ILE A 3 -14.02 26.81 26.99
N ARG A 4 -14.97 25.97 26.52
CA ARG A 4 -15.80 25.15 27.42
C ARG A 4 -16.25 23.83 26.76
N VAL A 5 -15.58 22.78 27.21
CA VAL A 5 -15.98 21.37 27.20
C VAL A 5 -17.32 21.21 27.92
N LEU A 6 -18.20 20.34 27.41
CA LEU A 6 -19.19 19.67 28.26
C LEU A 6 -19.23 18.17 27.94
N LEU A 7 -18.83 17.40 28.94
CA LEU A 7 -18.94 15.95 29.10
C LEU A 7 -20.31 15.58 29.68
N LEU A 8 -20.86 14.41 29.31
CA LEU A 8 -21.74 13.53 30.11
C LEU A 8 -21.90 12.21 29.33
N VAL A 9 -21.17 11.13 29.62
CA VAL A 9 -21.30 10.11 30.70
C VAL A 9 -22.48 9.13 30.48
N GLY A 10 -22.14 7.83 30.50
CA GLY A 10 -23.05 6.68 30.74
C GLY A 10 -23.08 5.70 29.56
N SER A 11 -22.81 4.40 29.67
CA SER A 11 -22.73 3.50 30.82
C SER A 11 -21.86 2.28 30.54
N ILE A 12 -21.25 1.78 31.61
CA ILE A 12 -20.53 0.51 31.72
C ILE A 12 -21.53 -0.65 31.74
N LEU A 13 -21.23 -1.76 31.07
CA LEU A 13 -21.72 -3.08 31.47
C LEU A 13 -20.62 -4.14 31.28
N LEU A 14 -20.28 -4.77 32.41
CA LEU A 14 -19.43 -5.94 32.60
C LEU A 14 -20.00 -7.19 31.91
N GLY A 15 -19.12 -8.03 31.40
CA GLY A 15 -19.38 -9.45 31.16
C GLY A 15 -18.09 -10.26 31.33
N PRO A 16 -17.99 -11.18 32.31
CA PRO A 16 -16.85 -12.07 32.49
C PRO A 16 -17.03 -13.34 31.65
N GLY A 17 -15.93 -13.95 31.23
CA GLY A 17 -15.99 -15.22 30.49
C GLY A 17 -14.62 -15.83 30.27
N CYS A 18 -14.01 -16.34 31.33
CA CYS A 18 -12.96 -17.35 31.23
C CYS A 18 -13.58 -18.63 30.67
N GLY A 19 -13.03 -19.13 29.57
CA GLY A 19 -13.34 -20.44 28.99
C GLY A 19 -12.08 -21.04 28.41
N HIS A 20 -11.28 -21.65 29.29
CA HIS A 20 -10.12 -22.44 28.93
C HIS A 20 -10.63 -23.86 28.63
N GLU A 21 -10.69 -24.26 27.37
CA GLU A 21 -10.93 -25.65 27.01
C GLU A 21 -9.85 -26.15 26.07
N ARG A 22 -8.99 -26.94 26.70
CA ARG A 22 -7.88 -27.71 26.17
C ARG A 22 -8.47 -29.04 25.69
N SER A 23 -8.71 -29.18 24.38
CA SER A 23 -9.00 -30.48 23.79
C SER A 23 -7.73 -31.08 23.19
N ALA A 24 -7.08 -31.90 24.01
CA ALA A 24 -6.13 -32.89 23.56
C ALA A 24 -6.85 -33.93 22.69
N SER A 25 -6.56 -33.95 21.39
CA SER A 25 -6.85 -35.12 20.56
C SER A 25 -5.67 -36.07 20.65
N ILE A 26 -5.79 -37.02 21.57
CA ILE A 26 -4.98 -38.24 21.60
C ILE A 26 -5.31 -39.02 20.33
N ARG A 27 -4.33 -39.17 19.43
CA ARG A 27 -4.35 -40.21 18.39
C ARG A 27 -3.06 -41.02 18.54
N GLU A 28 -3.24 -42.18 19.14
CA GLU A 28 -2.25 -43.25 19.33
C GLU A 28 -1.87 -43.93 18.00
N PRO A 29 -0.80 -44.76 18.00
CA PRO A 29 0.29 -44.68 17.04
C PRO A 29 0.20 -45.71 15.91
N SER A 30 0.96 -45.49 14.84
CA SER A 30 1.29 -46.54 13.88
C SER A 30 2.70 -46.32 13.35
N ALA A 31 3.54 -47.32 13.60
CA ALA A 31 4.95 -47.39 13.27
C ALA A 31 5.25 -47.21 11.77
N SER A 32 6.38 -46.56 11.44
CA SER A 32 7.48 -47.20 10.71
C SER A 32 8.71 -46.30 10.64
N ALA A 33 9.86 -46.94 10.45
CA ALA A 33 11.22 -46.45 10.65
C ALA A 33 11.69 -45.35 9.68
N LYS A 34 12.62 -44.50 10.14
CA LYS A 34 14.04 -44.48 9.71
C LYS A 34 14.87 -43.43 10.46
N GLN A 35 16.09 -43.83 10.78
CA GLN A 35 17.19 -43.00 11.29
C GLN A 35 17.45 -41.79 10.40
N ASP A 36 17.79 -40.65 11.01
CA ASP A 36 19.05 -39.98 10.67
C ASP A 36 19.54 -39.11 11.84
N ARG A 37 20.86 -39.14 12.07
CA ARG A 37 21.56 -38.35 13.09
C ARG A 37 22.15 -37.10 12.46
N HIS A 38 21.85 -35.93 13.01
CA HIS A 38 22.74 -34.76 12.98
C HIS A 38 22.29 -33.76 14.06
N GLY A 39 23.20 -33.38 14.98
CA GLY A 39 23.03 -32.16 15.81
C GLY A 39 23.70 -30.97 15.12
N PRO A 40 24.02 -29.88 15.81
CA PRO A 40 23.39 -29.26 16.99
C PRO A 40 22.76 -27.92 16.58
N ASP A 41 21.46 -27.71 16.85
CA ASP A 41 20.86 -26.41 16.57
C ASP A 41 21.27 -25.40 17.63
N THR A 42 22.09 -24.46 17.17
CA THR A 42 22.36 -23.19 17.81
C THR A 42 21.02 -22.48 17.94
N GLU A 43 20.52 -22.32 19.17
CA GLU A 43 19.28 -21.60 19.41
C GLU A 43 19.42 -20.18 18.85
N LEU A 44 18.49 -19.91 17.95
CA LEU A 44 18.38 -18.75 17.09
C LEU A 44 18.23 -17.48 17.92
N GLU A 45 19.08 -16.49 17.62
CA GLU A 45 18.67 -15.10 17.59
C GLU A 45 17.37 -14.99 16.77
N ASP A 46 16.28 -14.48 17.35
CA ASP A 46 15.38 -13.49 16.73
C ASP A 46 14.22 -13.17 17.71
N GLU A 47 14.56 -12.52 18.83
CA GLU A 47 13.56 -11.83 19.63
C GLU A 47 13.19 -10.53 18.88
N GLY A 48 12.18 -10.61 18.01
CA GLY A 48 11.91 -9.45 17.18
C GLY A 48 10.78 -9.52 16.17
N VAL A 49 9.80 -10.42 16.28
CA VAL A 49 8.61 -10.40 15.41
C VAL A 49 7.71 -9.19 15.76
N ARG A 50 8.17 -7.99 15.42
CA ARG A 50 7.37 -6.76 15.36
C ARG A 50 6.77 -6.62 13.96
N ALA A 51 5.92 -7.58 13.59
CA ALA A 51 5.18 -7.53 12.33
C ALA A 51 3.66 -7.52 12.59
N LYS A 52 3.21 -6.62 13.47
CA LYS A 52 1.82 -6.14 13.44
C LYS A 52 1.83 -4.86 12.62
N GLY A 53 1.56 -4.96 11.33
CA GLY A 53 1.37 -3.79 10.47
C GLY A 53 0.43 -2.83 11.18
N SER A 54 0.90 -1.63 11.52
CA SER A 54 0.12 -0.68 12.30
C SER A 54 -1.19 -0.42 11.55
N THR A 55 -2.31 -0.37 12.27
CA THR A 55 -3.64 -0.07 11.69
C THR A 55 -3.59 1.20 10.82
N VAL A 56 -2.68 2.13 11.14
CA VAL A 56 -2.38 3.33 10.34
C VAL A 56 -1.84 2.99 8.95
N SER A 57 -0.80 2.15 8.82
CA SER A 57 -0.23 1.81 7.51
C SER A 57 -1.25 1.10 6.59
N SER A 58 -2.08 0.24 7.15
CA SER A 58 -3.17 -0.42 6.41
C SER A 58 -4.21 0.59 5.94
N ARG A 59 -4.63 1.52 6.81
CA ARG A 59 -5.57 2.59 6.46
C ARG A 59 -5.03 3.52 5.39
N VAL A 60 -3.77 3.95 5.50
CA VAL A 60 -3.09 4.74 4.46
C VAL A 60 -3.10 3.99 3.13
N SER A 61 -2.81 2.69 3.14
CA SER A 61 -2.80 1.87 1.92
C SER A 61 -4.17 1.81 1.23
N VAL A 62 -5.25 1.72 2.02
CA VAL A 62 -6.63 1.76 1.50
C VAL A 62 -6.95 3.14 0.89
N LEU A 63 -6.58 4.23 1.57
CA LEU A 63 -6.78 5.59 1.05
C LEU A 63 -6.05 5.78 -0.30
N ILE A 64 -4.79 5.35 -0.39
CA ILE A 64 -4.01 5.39 -1.63
C ILE A 64 -4.68 4.56 -2.73
N ALA A 65 -5.15 3.34 -2.41
CA ALA A 65 -5.83 2.48 -3.38
C ALA A 65 -7.14 3.10 -3.91
N ASN A 66 -7.81 3.90 -3.08
CA ASN A 66 -9.03 4.60 -3.45
C ASN A 66 -8.79 5.95 -4.15
N GLY A 67 -7.54 6.41 -4.24
CA GLY A 67 -7.20 7.73 -4.78
C GLY A 67 -7.45 8.90 -3.82
N GLN A 68 -7.66 8.60 -2.53
CA GLN A 68 -7.85 9.57 -1.45
C GLN A 68 -6.49 10.06 -0.97
N PHE A 69 -5.74 10.71 -1.86
CA PHE A 69 -4.34 11.04 -1.64
C PHE A 69 -4.13 12.13 -0.58
N ALA A 70 -5.00 13.14 -0.55
CA ALA A 70 -4.92 14.20 0.46
C ALA A 70 -5.17 13.64 1.87
N GLU A 71 -6.17 12.77 2.02
CA GLU A 71 -6.44 12.09 3.29
C GLU A 71 -5.31 11.13 3.68
N ALA A 72 -4.70 10.45 2.70
CA ALA A 72 -3.55 9.59 2.93
C ALA A 72 -2.34 10.40 3.42
N GLU A 73 -2.03 11.55 2.80
CA GLU A 73 -0.94 12.44 3.20
C GLU A 73 -1.14 12.99 4.63
N ALA A 74 -2.36 13.42 4.95
CA ALA A 74 -2.71 13.86 6.30
C ALA A 74 -2.49 12.75 7.34
N LEU A 75 -2.97 11.53 7.05
CA LEU A 75 -2.81 10.39 7.96
C LEU A 75 -1.34 9.93 8.08
N ILE A 76 -0.54 10.08 7.03
CA ILE A 76 0.92 9.85 7.08
C ILE A 76 1.57 10.86 8.03
N ALA A 77 1.26 12.16 7.87
CA ALA A 77 1.82 13.21 8.72
C ALA A 77 1.46 13.02 10.19
N GLU A 78 0.19 12.71 10.49
CA GLU A 78 -0.26 12.37 11.85
C GLU A 78 0.46 11.13 12.38
N GLY A 79 0.57 10.07 11.57
CA GLY A 79 1.24 8.83 11.96
C GLY A 79 2.72 9.03 12.28
N VAL A 80 3.41 9.91 11.56
CA VAL A 80 4.80 10.29 11.88
C VAL A 80 4.86 11.08 13.18
N ALA A 81 4.00 12.10 13.33
CA ALA A 81 3.98 12.96 14.53
C ALA A 81 3.68 12.16 15.81
N SER A 82 2.86 11.11 15.72
CA SER A 82 2.52 10.24 16.85
C SER A 82 3.47 9.06 17.03
N GLY A 83 4.53 8.93 16.22
CA GLY A 83 5.47 7.81 16.25
C GLY A 83 4.88 6.45 15.83
N LEU A 84 3.71 6.44 15.18
CA LEU A 84 3.04 5.23 14.68
C LEU A 84 3.54 4.80 13.29
N LEU A 85 4.21 5.71 12.58
CA LEU A 85 4.93 5.48 11.33
C LEU A 85 6.36 6.00 11.47
N SER A 86 7.32 5.21 10.99
CA SER A 86 8.70 5.67 10.91
C SER A 86 8.87 6.64 9.73
N GLN A 87 9.80 7.60 9.87
CA GLN A 87 10.10 8.56 8.81
C GLN A 87 10.44 7.88 7.46
N PRO A 88 11.29 6.83 7.41
CA PRO A 88 11.61 6.17 6.14
C PRO A 88 10.39 5.50 5.49
N HIS A 89 9.46 4.96 6.29
CA HIS A 89 8.25 4.34 5.76
C HIS A 89 7.27 5.39 5.24
N ALA A 90 7.11 6.50 5.95
CA ALA A 90 6.33 7.65 5.52
C ALA A 90 6.85 8.21 4.18
N THR A 91 8.18 8.38 4.03
CA THR A 91 8.78 8.84 2.77
C THR A 91 8.39 7.95 1.59
N ARG A 92 8.48 6.62 1.73
CA ARG A 92 8.08 5.68 0.65
C ARG A 92 6.61 5.81 0.27
N LEU A 93 5.73 6.04 1.26
CA LEU A 93 4.31 6.23 1.01
C LEU A 93 4.04 7.54 0.26
N LEU A 94 4.73 8.62 0.62
CA LEU A 94 4.65 9.92 -0.06
C LEU A 94 5.21 9.84 -1.49
N GLU A 95 6.34 9.17 -1.70
CA GLU A 95 6.88 8.91 -3.03
C GLU A 95 5.88 8.15 -3.91
N ARG A 96 5.21 7.14 -3.35
CA ARG A 96 4.16 6.41 -4.06
C ARG A 96 2.97 7.29 -4.42
N ILE A 97 2.54 8.19 -3.52
CA ILE A 97 1.46 9.14 -3.79
C ILE A 97 1.88 10.09 -4.91
N ALA A 98 3.08 10.65 -4.85
CA ALA A 98 3.61 11.53 -5.89
C ALA A 98 3.66 10.83 -7.26
N GLN A 99 4.11 9.58 -7.32
CA GLN A 99 4.12 8.79 -8.55
C GLN A 99 2.70 8.57 -9.11
N LEU A 100 1.72 8.29 -8.24
CA LEU A 100 0.33 8.07 -8.65
C LEU A 100 -0.36 9.36 -9.12
N ASN A 101 0.04 10.51 -8.57
CA ASN A 101 -0.46 11.83 -8.92
C ASN A 101 0.22 12.47 -10.13
N MET A 102 1.35 11.93 -10.58
CA MET A 102 2.06 12.45 -11.76
C MET A 102 1.14 12.42 -12.99
N LYS A 103 1.05 13.57 -13.67
CA LYS A 103 0.28 13.71 -14.91
C LYS A 103 1.11 13.32 -16.12
N LEU A 104 0.47 12.77 -17.14
CA LEU A 104 1.16 12.41 -18.37
C LEU A 104 1.79 13.63 -19.06
N GLY A 105 1.17 14.81 -18.97
CA GLY A 105 1.70 16.06 -19.52
C GLY A 105 2.94 16.60 -18.80
N GLU A 106 3.29 16.07 -17.63
CA GLU A 106 4.48 16.46 -16.86
C GLU A 106 5.74 15.69 -17.29
N ILE A 107 5.61 14.67 -18.16
CA ILE A 107 6.78 13.95 -18.68
C ILE A 107 7.59 14.84 -19.65
N SER A 108 8.84 14.43 -19.91
CA SER A 108 9.74 15.09 -20.87
C SER A 108 9.08 15.51 -22.19
N ALA A 109 9.34 16.76 -22.61
CA ALA A 109 8.86 17.31 -23.88
C ALA A 109 9.31 16.52 -25.11
N ARG A 110 10.36 15.69 -25.01
CA ARG A 110 10.78 14.78 -26.08
C ARG A 110 9.78 13.64 -26.27
N LEU A 111 9.34 13.01 -25.17
CA LEU A 111 8.33 11.94 -25.23
C LEU A 111 6.98 12.48 -25.73
N GLN A 112 6.63 13.70 -25.35
CA GLN A 112 5.41 14.35 -25.82
C GLN A 112 5.37 14.63 -27.33
N ARG A 113 6.54 14.69 -27.98
CA ARG A 113 6.67 14.91 -29.43
C ARG A 113 6.68 13.61 -30.24
N ALA A 114 6.69 12.44 -29.59
CA ALA A 114 6.59 11.17 -30.29
C ALA A 114 5.24 11.08 -31.03
N PRO A 115 5.20 10.51 -32.25
CA PRO A 115 3.98 10.47 -33.07
C PRO A 115 2.82 9.73 -32.38
N ASP A 116 3.13 8.72 -31.57
CA ASP A 116 2.15 7.90 -30.85
C ASP A 116 1.88 8.37 -29.42
N PHE A 117 2.30 9.59 -29.07
CA PHE A 117 2.07 10.12 -27.74
C PHE A 117 0.57 10.35 -27.50
N PRO A 118 -0.03 9.83 -26.41
CA PRO A 118 -1.46 9.94 -26.19
C PRO A 118 -1.83 11.33 -25.63
N SER A 119 -1.88 12.32 -26.52
CA SER A 119 -2.07 13.73 -26.20
C SER A 119 -3.38 14.05 -25.47
N GLN A 120 -4.43 13.27 -25.72
CA GLN A 120 -5.72 13.38 -25.04
C GLN A 120 -5.64 13.03 -23.54
N LEU A 121 -4.61 12.28 -23.14
CA LEU A 121 -4.40 11.83 -21.76
C LEU A 121 -3.46 12.74 -20.95
N LYS A 122 -3.03 13.89 -21.49
CA LYS A 122 -2.03 14.77 -20.86
C LYS A 122 -2.41 15.20 -19.44
N ASP A 123 -3.68 15.52 -19.21
CA ASP A 123 -4.14 16.01 -17.91
C ASP A 123 -4.46 14.89 -16.92
N TYR A 124 -4.35 13.63 -17.34
CA TYR A 124 -4.68 12.47 -16.53
C TYR A 124 -3.47 11.96 -15.75
N THR A 125 -3.73 11.58 -14.51
CA THR A 125 -2.72 11.01 -13.61
C THR A 125 -2.53 9.51 -13.85
N LEU A 126 -1.40 8.97 -13.39
CA LEU A 126 -1.16 7.53 -13.41
C LEU A 126 -2.29 6.75 -12.71
N PHE A 127 -2.81 7.26 -11.58
CA PHE A 127 -3.93 6.66 -10.89
C PHE A 127 -5.18 6.60 -11.78
N GLN A 128 -5.56 7.71 -12.42
CA GLN A 128 -6.74 7.75 -13.28
C GLN A 128 -6.62 6.80 -14.47
N ILE A 129 -5.46 6.76 -15.12
CA ILE A 129 -5.19 5.85 -16.24
C ILE A 129 -5.29 4.39 -15.79
N LYS A 130 -4.75 4.05 -14.61
CA LYS A 130 -4.90 2.69 -14.02
C LYS A 130 -6.37 2.35 -13.78
N ARG A 131 -7.15 3.28 -13.22
CA ARG A 131 -8.60 3.07 -12.97
C ARG A 131 -9.38 2.88 -14.26
N MET A 132 -9.04 3.60 -15.33
CA MET A 132 -9.68 3.42 -16.64
C MET A 132 -9.42 2.03 -17.19
N LEU A 133 -8.17 1.55 -17.13
CA LEU A 133 -7.80 0.18 -17.54
C LEU A 133 -8.50 -0.88 -16.70
N GLU A 134 -8.53 -0.72 -15.37
CA GLU A 134 -9.22 -1.65 -14.45
C GLU A 134 -10.72 -1.76 -14.73
N ARG A 135 -11.35 -0.65 -15.13
CA ARG A 135 -12.79 -0.58 -15.39
C ARG A 135 -13.16 -0.90 -16.84
N GLY A 136 -12.18 -1.05 -17.73
CA GLY A 136 -12.42 -1.16 -19.17
C GLY A 136 -13.03 0.12 -19.78
N ASP A 137 -12.74 1.28 -19.19
CA ASP A 137 -13.22 2.57 -19.67
C ASP A 137 -12.29 3.11 -20.77
N TYR A 138 -12.72 2.93 -22.02
CA TYR A 138 -12.01 3.38 -23.23
C TYR A 138 -12.69 4.58 -23.90
N SER A 139 -13.51 5.32 -23.15
CA SER A 139 -14.25 6.47 -23.67
C SER A 139 -13.35 7.60 -24.19
N LEU A 140 -12.18 7.78 -23.56
CA LEU A 140 -11.26 8.88 -23.87
C LEU A 140 -10.09 8.47 -24.78
N ALA A 141 -9.72 7.18 -24.79
CA ALA A 141 -8.59 6.68 -25.54
C ALA A 141 -8.71 5.16 -25.73
N THR A 142 -8.00 4.64 -26.74
CA THR A 142 -7.93 3.18 -26.95
C THR A 142 -7.19 2.49 -25.79
N GLU A 143 -7.46 1.20 -25.59
CA GLU A 143 -6.74 0.40 -24.60
C GLU A 143 -5.22 0.46 -24.81
N ALA A 144 -4.77 0.42 -26.07
CA ALA A 144 -3.35 0.53 -26.42
C ALA A 144 -2.74 1.86 -25.96
N GLN A 145 -3.46 2.98 -26.16
CA GLN A 145 -3.03 4.30 -25.72
C GLN A 145 -3.00 4.42 -24.18
N LEU A 146 -3.98 3.86 -23.46
CA LEU A 146 -3.96 3.83 -22.00
C LEU A 146 -2.79 2.99 -21.47
N ARG A 147 -2.52 1.83 -22.07
CA ARG A 147 -1.36 0.99 -21.72
C ARG A 147 -0.04 1.70 -22.02
N MET A 148 0.03 2.46 -23.11
CA MET A 148 1.20 3.29 -23.45
C MET A 148 1.41 4.40 -22.40
N ALA A 149 0.35 5.16 -22.08
CA ALA A 149 0.39 6.22 -21.08
C ALA A 149 0.81 5.70 -19.70
N LYS A 150 0.28 4.55 -19.27
CA LYS A 150 0.71 3.86 -18.04
C LYS A 150 2.21 3.56 -18.05
N LYS A 151 2.74 3.03 -19.15
CA LYS A 151 4.17 2.72 -19.27
C LYS A 151 5.05 3.96 -19.21
N LEU A 152 4.63 5.05 -19.86
CA LEU A 152 5.32 6.34 -19.86
C LEU A 152 5.45 6.92 -18.44
N LEU A 153 4.40 6.79 -17.63
CA LEU A 153 4.37 7.28 -16.24
C LEU A 153 5.08 6.33 -15.25
N GLU A 154 5.06 5.01 -15.48
CA GLU A 154 5.73 4.06 -14.58
C GLU A 154 7.25 4.01 -14.80
N ASN A 155 7.73 4.24 -16.03
CA ASN A 155 9.14 4.13 -16.39
C ASN A 155 9.56 5.21 -17.39
N PRO A 156 9.57 6.50 -17.00
CA PRO A 156 9.88 7.60 -17.92
C PRO A 156 11.29 7.48 -18.54
N ASP A 157 12.29 7.06 -17.76
CA ASP A 157 13.69 6.99 -18.22
C ASP A 157 13.93 5.87 -19.25
N ARG A 158 13.35 4.69 -19.03
CA ARG A 158 13.55 3.52 -19.90
C ARG A 158 12.96 3.69 -21.31
N LEU A 159 12.04 4.64 -21.48
CA LEU A 159 11.41 4.92 -22.77
C LEU A 159 12.18 5.97 -23.57
N MET A 160 12.92 6.86 -22.91
CA MET A 160 13.80 7.83 -23.57
C MET A 160 14.94 7.16 -24.35
N ASP A 161 15.42 6.01 -23.90
CA ASP A 161 16.46 5.23 -24.58
C ASP A 161 15.99 4.61 -25.90
N LYS A 162 14.68 4.38 -26.05
CA LYS A 162 14.08 3.74 -27.25
C LYS A 162 13.65 4.72 -28.34
N VAL A 163 13.61 6.01 -28.03
CA VAL A 163 13.26 7.10 -28.98
C VAL A 163 14.54 7.72 -29.57
N ARG A 164 15.67 7.02 -29.51
CA ARG A 164 16.93 7.35 -30.20
C ARG A 164 17.02 6.52 -31.47
#